data_AF-A0A0C9XG38-F1
#
_entry.id   AF-A0A0C9XG38-F1
#
_cell.length_a   1.000
_cell.length_b   1.000
_cell.length_c   1.000
_cell.angle_alpha   90.00
_cell.angle_beta   90.00
_cell.angle_gamma   90.00
#
_symmetry.space_group_name_H-M   'P 1'
#
loop_
_entity.id
_entity.type
_entity.pdbx_description
1 polymer ?
#
loop_
_entity_poly.entity_id
_entity_poly.type
_entity_poly.pdbx_seq_one_letter_code
_entity_poly.pdbx_strand_id
1 'polypeptide(L)'
;MALEIVFYSFPDPFPYDEIPSTCLRPMLEPYQTCHQLRVVALETPYLLSLTDNDLEDLAKAWPHLEVFHLIRSGIEDPLVLLTLRGVTSLLYHRPKLTHFSLLFDTNWVPDDIARLSREILSAVKYMGVDRSPVTPSGGVAAYFSNIMPHLEIVSVHDGQGDWSEWQWICSQHQQ
;
A
#
# COMPACT_ATOMS: atom_id res chain seq x y z
N MET A 1 24.36 -1.42 9.16
CA MET A 1 24.07 -2.50 8.21
C MET A 1 22.58 -2.38 7.90
N ALA A 2 22.20 -1.97 6.69
CA ALA A 2 20.80 -1.87 6.31
C ALA A 2 20.26 -3.29 6.09
N LEU A 3 19.18 -3.66 6.77
CA LEU A 3 18.52 -4.93 6.51
C LEU A 3 17.49 -4.67 5.40
N GLU A 4 17.73 -5.26 4.24
CA GLU A 4 16.79 -5.32 3.13
C GLU A 4 16.19 -6.72 3.13
N ILE A 5 14.88 -6.82 3.28
CA ILE A 5 14.18 -8.10 3.17
C ILE A 5 13.32 -8.04 1.92
N VAL A 6 13.64 -8.91 0.97
CA VAL A 6 12.87 -9.13 -0.25
C VAL A 6 12.38 -10.57 -0.23
N PHE A 7 11.07 -10.75 -0.09
CA PHE A 7 10.41 -12.04 -0.23
C PHE A 7 9.90 -12.19 -1.65
N TYR A 8 10.46 -13.14 -2.38
CA TYR A 8 9.90 -13.62 -3.63
C TYR A 8 9.09 -14.89 -3.33
N SER A 9 7.76 -14.80 -3.33
CA SER A 9 6.94 -16.01 -3.43
C SER A 9 6.79 -16.34 -4.92
N PHE A 10 7.45 -17.39 -5.37
CA PHE A 10 7.06 -18.03 -6.63
C PHE A 10 5.70 -18.73 -6.42
N PRO A 11 4.89 -18.92 -7.46
CA PRO A 11 3.73 -19.78 -7.38
C PRO A 11 4.22 -21.20 -7.13
N ASP A 12 3.94 -21.73 -5.94
CA ASP A 12 4.10 -23.14 -5.65
C ASP A 12 3.15 -23.93 -6.58
N PRO A 13 3.54 -25.07 -7.18
CA PRO A 13 2.75 -25.81 -8.15
C PRO A 13 1.59 -26.61 -7.51
N PHE A 14 1.14 -26.21 -6.32
CA PHE A 14 0.10 -26.93 -5.59
C PHE A 14 -1.30 -26.55 -6.12
N PRO A 15 -2.20 -27.55 -6.28
CA PRO A 15 -3.52 -27.33 -6.82
C PRO A 15 -4.32 -26.34 -5.94
N TYR A 16 -4.92 -25.36 -6.59
CA TYR A 16 -5.64 -24.19 -6.05
C TYR A 16 -6.86 -24.50 -5.15
N ASP A 17 -7.14 -25.75 -4.84
CA ASP A 17 -8.43 -26.16 -4.28
C ASP A 17 -8.54 -25.97 -2.75
N GLU A 18 -7.43 -25.73 -2.05
CA GLU A 18 -7.44 -25.41 -0.63
C GLU A 18 -6.35 -24.40 -0.30
N ILE A 19 -6.50 -23.15 -0.73
CA ILE A 19 -5.67 -22.06 -0.19
C ILE A 19 -6.32 -21.64 1.12
N PRO A 20 -5.76 -21.99 2.30
CA PRO A 20 -6.21 -21.38 3.54
C PRO A 20 -5.99 -19.88 3.38
N SER A 21 -6.98 -19.08 3.73
CA SER A 21 -6.82 -17.64 3.92
C SER A 21 -5.74 -17.41 5.00
N THR A 22 -4.48 -17.36 4.58
CA THR A 22 -3.36 -17.14 5.49
C THR A 22 -3.41 -15.68 5.90
N CYS A 23 -3.47 -15.43 7.20
CA CYS A 23 -3.41 -14.08 7.74
C CYS A 23 -2.01 -13.49 7.47
N LEU A 24 -1.94 -12.24 6.99
CA LEU A 24 -0.68 -11.53 6.76
C LEU A 24 0.17 -11.44 8.04
N ARG A 25 -0.48 -11.29 9.20
CA ARG A 25 0.19 -11.10 10.50
C ARG A 25 1.15 -12.25 10.83
N PRO A 26 0.73 -13.53 10.92
CA PRO A 26 1.64 -14.65 11.22
C PRO A 26 2.88 -14.71 10.31
N MET A 27 2.74 -14.35 9.04
CA MET A 27 3.85 -14.40 8.09
C MET A 27 4.84 -13.24 8.30
N LEU A 28 4.36 -12.06 8.71
CA LEU A 28 5.22 -10.90 8.98
C LEU A 28 5.70 -10.79 10.44
N GLU A 29 5.06 -11.51 11.37
CA GLU A 29 5.36 -11.51 12.81
C GLU A 29 6.85 -11.75 13.13
N PRO A 30 7.57 -12.72 12.51
CA PRO A 30 8.99 -12.93 12.79
C PRO A 30 9.87 -11.71 12.46
N TYR A 31 9.41 -10.84 11.57
CA TYR A 31 10.16 -9.66 11.10
C TYR A 31 9.79 -8.39 11.85
N GLN A 32 8.77 -8.41 12.72
CA GLN A 32 8.37 -7.24 13.51
C GLN A 32 9.46 -6.80 14.49
N THR A 33 10.33 -7.72 14.93
CA THR A 33 11.48 -7.39 15.79
C THR A 33 12.66 -6.78 15.02
N CYS A 34 12.62 -6.80 13.68
CA CYS A 34 13.69 -6.27 12.84
C CYS A 34 13.52 -4.75 12.63
N HIS A 35 13.76 -3.96 13.68
CA HIS A 35 13.57 -2.50 13.64
C HIS A 35 14.49 -1.74 12.66
N GLN A 36 15.52 -2.40 12.11
CA GLN A 36 16.44 -1.84 11.11
C GLN A 36 16.00 -2.09 9.66
N LEU A 37 14.78 -2.62 9.47
CA LEU A 37 14.20 -2.81 8.14
C LEU A 37 13.97 -1.46 7.45
N ARG A 38 14.50 -1.39 6.22
CA ARG A 38 14.30 -0.25 5.31
C ARG A 38 13.46 -0.63 4.10
N VAL A 39 13.60 -1.86 3.64
CA VAL A 39 12.90 -2.38 2.47
C VAL A 39 12.17 -3.64 2.89
N VAL A 40 10.87 -3.66 2.63
CA VAL A 40 10.02 -4.85 2.71
C VAL A 40 9.28 -4.94 1.39
N ALA A 41 9.58 -5.96 0.60
CA ALA A 41 8.88 -6.25 -0.63
C ALA A 41 8.42 -7.70 -0.61
N LEU A 42 7.12 -7.90 -0.78
CA LEU A 42 6.48 -9.19 -0.81
C LEU A 42 5.51 -9.24 -2.00
N GLU A 43 5.69 -10.26 -2.82
CA GLU A 43 4.71 -10.70 -3.81
C GLU A 43 4.15 -12.05 -3.37
N THR A 44 2.83 -12.23 -3.45
CA THR A 44 2.16 -13.43 -2.95
C THR A 44 0.89 -13.77 -3.72
N PRO A 45 0.64 -15.05 -4.04
CA PRO A 45 -0.62 -15.51 -4.61
C PRO A 45 -1.73 -15.73 -3.57
N TYR A 46 -1.46 -15.48 -2.29
CA TYR A 46 -2.39 -15.78 -1.21
C TYR A 46 -3.37 -14.63 -0.92
N LEU A 47 -4.59 -15.00 -0.52
CA LEU A 47 -5.60 -14.07 -0.01
C LEU A 47 -5.17 -13.55 1.37
N LEU A 48 -4.40 -12.47 1.38
CA LEU A 48 -3.96 -11.79 2.60
C LEU A 48 -4.96 -10.70 2.98
N SER A 49 -5.61 -10.84 4.13
CA SER A 49 -6.38 -9.75 4.74
C SER A 49 -5.41 -8.77 5.42
N LEU A 50 -5.31 -7.56 4.89
CA LEU A 50 -4.60 -6.44 5.51
C LEU A 50 -5.61 -5.35 5.86
N THR A 51 -5.80 -5.10 7.15
CA THR A 51 -6.63 -3.99 7.65
C THR A 51 -5.79 -2.75 7.98
N ASP A 52 -6.44 -1.61 8.20
CA ASP A 52 -5.77 -0.37 8.62
C ASP A 52 -4.92 -0.56 9.90
N ASN A 53 -5.44 -1.30 10.88
CA ASN A 53 -4.75 -1.55 12.15
C ASN A 53 -3.52 -2.45 11.95
N ASP A 54 -3.62 -3.44 11.06
CA ASP A 54 -2.49 -4.32 10.74
C ASP A 54 -1.35 -3.52 10.10
N LEU A 55 -1.68 -2.65 9.14
CA LEU A 55 -0.68 -1.81 8.49
C LEU A 55 -0.04 -0.82 9.47
N GLU A 56 -0.83 -0.24 10.36
CA GLU A 56 -0.32 0.66 11.40
C GLU A 56 0.64 -0.04 12.36
N ASP A 57 0.30 -1.25 12.81
CA ASP A 57 1.16 -2.05 13.69
C ASP A 57 2.50 -2.38 12.99
N LEU A 58 2.45 -2.79 11.71
CA LEU A 58 3.64 -3.06 10.89
C LEU A 58 4.47 -1.81 10.67
N ALA A 59 3.81 -0.69 10.34
CA ALA A 59 4.47 0.59 10.16
C ALA A 59 5.24 0.94 11.43
N LYS A 60 4.62 0.88 12.62
CA LYS A 60 5.27 1.15 13.92
C LYS A 60 6.46 0.24 14.19
N ALA A 61 6.37 -1.05 13.86
CA ALA A 61 7.44 -2.03 14.06
C ALA A 61 8.72 -1.70 13.26
N TRP A 62 8.60 -1.00 12.12
CA TRP A 62 9.72 -0.71 11.22
C TRP A 62 10.02 0.80 11.11
N PRO A 63 10.70 1.41 12.11
CA PRO A 63 11.00 2.85 12.19
C PRO A 63 11.84 3.43 11.06
N HIS A 64 12.49 2.58 10.28
CA HIS A 64 13.37 3.01 9.20
C HIS A 64 12.86 2.61 7.82
N LEU A 65 11.58 2.22 7.72
CA LEU A 65 10.97 1.80 6.46
C LEU A 65 11.00 2.94 5.43
N GLU A 66 11.55 2.62 4.26
CA GLU A 66 11.72 3.50 3.10
C GLU A 66 10.98 2.96 1.86
N VAL A 67 10.82 1.63 1.77
CA VAL A 67 10.15 0.94 0.68
C VAL A 67 9.24 -0.14 1.24
N PHE A 68 7.96 -0.13 0.84
CA PHE A 68 6.97 -1.13 1.26
C PHE A 68 6.11 -1.63 0.10
N HIS A 69 6.42 -2.80 -0.43
CA HIS A 69 5.63 -3.43 -1.49
C HIS A 69 4.93 -4.68 -0.95
N LEU A 70 3.61 -4.70 -1.10
CA LEU A 70 2.78 -5.87 -0.87
C LEU A 70 1.89 -6.06 -2.10
N ILE A 71 2.27 -7.03 -2.93
CA ILE A 71 1.71 -7.26 -4.26
C ILE A 71 0.96 -8.58 -4.25
N ARG A 72 -0.28 -8.58 -4.75
CA ARG A 72 -1.13 -9.78 -4.80
C ARG A 72 -1.30 -10.24 -6.24
N SER A 73 -0.53 -11.23 -6.67
CA SER A 73 -0.58 -11.73 -8.05
C SER A 73 -1.48 -12.95 -8.20
N GLY A 74 -2.19 -13.04 -9.33
CA GLY A 74 -3.00 -14.23 -9.67
C GLY A 74 -4.37 -14.35 -8.97
N ILE A 75 -4.85 -13.29 -8.29
CA ILE A 75 -6.17 -13.26 -7.64
C ILE A 75 -7.11 -12.37 -8.47
N GLU A 76 -8.23 -12.93 -8.95
CA GLU A 76 -9.19 -12.18 -9.79
C GLU A 76 -9.90 -11.08 -8.99
N ASP A 77 -10.53 -11.44 -7.85
CA ASP A 77 -11.30 -10.52 -6.99
C ASP A 77 -10.74 -10.47 -5.56
N PRO A 78 -9.64 -9.74 -5.34
CA PRO A 78 -9.02 -9.68 -4.02
C PRO A 78 -9.89 -8.91 -3.02
N LEU A 79 -10.10 -9.47 -1.83
CA LEU A 79 -10.75 -8.76 -0.73
C LEU A 79 -9.89 -7.55 -0.30
N VAL A 80 -10.47 -6.35 -0.33
CA VAL A 80 -9.80 -5.10 0.06
C VAL A 80 -10.39 -4.58 1.36
N LEU A 81 -9.59 -4.65 2.44
CA LEU A 81 -9.98 -4.14 3.78
C LEU A 81 -9.16 -2.92 4.21
N LEU A 82 -8.02 -2.70 3.55
CA LEU A 82 -7.18 -1.52 3.76
C LEU A 82 -7.87 -0.31 3.13
N THR A 83 -7.90 0.81 3.82
CA THR A 83 -8.51 2.06 3.33
C THR A 83 -7.48 3.18 3.26
N LEU A 84 -7.90 4.36 2.78
CA LEU A 84 -7.10 5.58 2.84
C LEU A 84 -6.67 5.94 4.28
N ARG A 85 -7.42 5.54 5.31
CA ARG A 85 -6.98 5.72 6.70
C ARG A 85 -5.71 4.94 7.00
N GLY A 86 -5.61 3.69 6.56
CA GLY A 86 -4.40 2.88 6.71
C GLY A 86 -3.21 3.49 5.98
N VAL A 87 -3.42 3.96 4.74
CA VAL A 87 -2.39 4.69 3.97
C VAL A 87 -1.93 5.95 4.71
N THR A 88 -2.87 6.74 5.26
CA THR A 88 -2.56 7.92 6.08
C THR A 88 -1.66 7.55 7.26
N SER A 89 -2.02 6.49 7.99
CA SER A 89 -1.30 6.00 9.16
C SER A 89 0.13 5.55 8.78
N LEU A 90 0.28 4.84 7.66
CA LEU A 90 1.59 4.45 7.13
C LEU A 90 2.51 5.66 6.92
N LEU A 91 2.02 6.69 6.22
CA LEU A 91 2.82 7.89 5.93
C LEU A 91 3.12 8.72 7.18
N TYR A 92 2.14 8.83 8.08
CA TYR A 92 2.29 9.51 9.35
C TYR A 92 3.41 8.88 10.19
N HIS A 93 3.38 7.55 10.33
CA HIS A 93 4.40 6.86 11.09
C HIS A 93 5.74 6.87 10.36
N ARG A 94 5.77 6.71 9.03
CA ARG A 94 6.98 6.52 8.22
C ARG A 94 7.26 7.69 7.27
N PRO A 95 7.78 8.83 7.77
CA PRO A 95 8.06 10.01 6.96
C PRO A 95 9.20 9.83 5.96
N LYS A 96 10.03 8.79 6.11
CA LYS A 96 11.09 8.43 5.16
C LYS A 96 10.63 7.48 4.06
N LEU A 97 9.36 7.06 4.06
CA LEU A 97 8.83 6.19 3.02
C LEU A 97 8.85 6.94 1.68
N THR A 98 9.47 6.31 0.69
CA THR A 98 9.63 6.87 -0.66
C THR A 98 8.83 6.10 -1.71
N HIS A 99 8.64 4.80 -1.50
CA HIS A 99 7.95 3.91 -2.42
C HIS A 99 7.02 2.99 -1.64
N PHE A 100 5.80 2.81 -2.13
CA PHE A 100 4.99 1.68 -1.69
C PHE A 100 4.12 1.12 -2.81
N SER A 101 3.73 -0.15 -2.68
CA SER A 101 2.68 -0.76 -3.49
C SER A 101 1.72 -1.49 -2.58
N LEU A 102 0.46 -1.09 -2.60
CA LEU A 102 -0.58 -1.66 -1.75
C LEU A 102 -1.91 -1.68 -2.51
N LEU A 103 -2.74 -2.66 -2.16
CA LEU A 103 -4.12 -2.73 -2.61
C LEU A 103 -5.04 -2.21 -1.49
N PHE A 104 -5.76 -1.11 -1.75
CA PHE A 104 -6.60 -0.39 -0.77
C PHE A 104 -7.86 0.21 -1.41
N ASP A 105 -8.89 0.43 -0.59
CA ASP A 105 -10.16 1.02 -0.99
C ASP A 105 -10.10 2.54 -0.85
N THR A 106 -10.55 3.24 -1.90
CA THR A 106 -10.58 4.71 -1.99
C THR A 106 -11.99 5.30 -1.87
N ASN A 107 -13.03 4.48 -1.72
CA ASN A 107 -14.42 4.93 -1.66
C ASN A 107 -14.72 5.86 -0.47
N TRP A 108 -13.88 5.84 0.57
CA TRP A 108 -14.05 6.64 1.78
C TRP A 108 -12.85 7.56 1.99
N VAL A 109 -13.02 8.83 1.61
CA VAL A 109 -12.02 9.88 1.84
C VAL A 109 -12.18 10.43 3.26
N PRO A 110 -11.13 10.49 4.09
CA PRO A 110 -11.19 11.10 5.42
C PRO A 110 -11.56 12.59 5.38
N ASP A 111 -12.47 13.04 6.24
CA ASP A 111 -12.98 14.43 6.25
C ASP A 111 -11.90 15.49 6.64
N ASP A 112 -10.88 15.09 7.41
CA ASP A 112 -9.90 16.00 8.03
C ASP A 112 -8.63 16.26 7.18
N ILE A 113 -8.76 16.32 5.85
CA ILE A 113 -7.62 16.44 4.90
C ILE A 113 -6.67 17.61 5.23
N ALA A 114 -7.21 18.76 5.64
CA ALA A 114 -6.42 19.95 5.98
C ALA A 114 -5.60 19.83 7.28
N ARG A 115 -5.97 18.90 8.18
CA ARG A 115 -5.14 18.54 9.33
C ARG A 115 -4.04 17.58 8.89
N LEU A 116 -4.40 16.57 8.09
CA LEU A 116 -3.47 15.57 7.57
C LEU A 116 -2.32 16.21 6.79
N SER A 117 -2.58 17.19 5.93
CA SER A 117 -1.53 17.87 5.14
C SER A 117 -0.51 18.62 5.99
N ARG A 118 -0.87 19.08 7.20
CA ARG A 118 0.05 19.77 8.11
C ARG A 118 0.90 18.81 8.93
N GLU A 119 0.39 17.62 9.19
CA GLU A 119 1.01 16.63 10.06
C GLU A 119 1.86 15.60 9.28
N ILE A 120 1.55 15.39 7.99
CA ILE A 120 2.22 14.41 7.14
C ILE A 120 3.23 15.10 6.22
N LEU A 121 4.51 14.86 6.49
CA LEU A 121 5.61 15.23 5.59
C LEU A 121 6.03 14.00 4.78
N SER A 122 5.20 13.62 3.81
CA SER A 122 5.47 12.44 2.99
C SER A 122 6.59 12.70 1.98
N ALA A 123 7.57 11.78 1.94
CA ALA A 123 8.61 11.74 0.91
C ALA A 123 8.27 10.77 -0.23
N VAL A 124 7.03 10.27 -0.29
CA VAL A 124 6.61 9.29 -1.29
C VAL A 124 6.64 9.90 -2.68
N LYS A 125 7.33 9.19 -3.57
CA LYS A 125 7.47 9.49 -5.00
C LYS A 125 6.77 8.46 -5.88
N TYR A 126 6.59 7.25 -5.38
CA TYR A 126 6.02 6.14 -6.12
C TYR A 126 4.92 5.45 -5.31
N MET A 127 3.75 5.29 -5.94
CA MET A 127 2.61 4.55 -5.41
C MET A 127 2.15 3.50 -6.42
N GLY A 128 2.37 2.24 -6.09
CA GLY A 128 1.72 1.12 -6.76
C GLY A 128 0.31 0.94 -6.20
N VAL A 129 -0.69 0.99 -7.06
CA VAL A 129 -2.10 0.85 -6.66
C VAL A 129 -2.63 -0.55 -6.91
N ASP A 130 -1.87 -1.42 -7.59
CA ASP A 130 -2.30 -2.79 -7.90
C ASP A 130 -3.72 -2.74 -8.53
N ARG A 131 -4.64 -3.64 -8.16
CA ARG A 131 -6.06 -3.62 -8.55
C ARG A 131 -6.96 -2.76 -7.64
N SER A 132 -6.44 -1.67 -7.06
CA SER A 132 -7.21 -0.88 -6.07
C SER A 132 -8.48 -0.31 -6.69
N PRO A 133 -9.65 -0.59 -6.11
CA PRO A 133 -10.90 0.00 -6.59
C PRO A 133 -10.85 1.51 -6.38
N VAL A 134 -11.15 2.25 -7.44
CA VAL A 134 -11.19 3.72 -7.39
C VAL A 134 -12.38 4.27 -8.13
N THR A 135 -13.10 5.19 -7.49
CA THR A 135 -14.09 6.02 -8.19
C THR A 135 -13.44 7.36 -8.51
N PRO A 136 -13.36 7.78 -9.79
CA PRO A 136 -12.85 9.09 -10.17
C PRO A 136 -13.58 10.21 -9.44
N SER A 137 -12.91 10.86 -8.48
CA SER A 137 -13.47 11.95 -7.71
C SER A 137 -12.43 12.99 -7.34
N GLY A 138 -12.82 14.26 -7.37
CA GLY A 138 -11.94 15.36 -6.97
C GLY A 138 -11.49 15.24 -5.51
N GLY A 139 -12.30 14.61 -4.65
CA GLY A 139 -11.96 14.34 -3.26
C GLY A 139 -10.75 13.40 -3.12
N VAL A 140 -10.72 12.30 -3.87
CA VAL A 140 -9.59 11.34 -3.84
C VAL A 140 -8.32 11.99 -4.42
N ALA A 141 -8.43 12.74 -5.52
CA ALA A 141 -7.28 13.45 -6.09
C ALA A 141 -6.71 14.54 -5.16
N ALA A 142 -7.58 15.35 -4.55
CA ALA A 142 -7.20 16.36 -3.56
C ALA A 142 -6.58 15.70 -2.31
N TYR A 143 -7.13 14.57 -1.87
CA TYR A 143 -6.58 13.80 -0.77
C TYR A 143 -5.13 13.39 -1.04
N PHE A 144 -4.83 12.75 -2.18
CA PHE A 144 -3.46 12.37 -2.54
C PHE A 144 -2.52 13.57 -2.69
N SER A 145 -3.00 14.66 -3.28
CA SER A 145 -2.22 15.91 -3.42
C SER A 145 -1.81 16.49 -2.06
N ASN A 146 -2.65 16.32 -1.05
CA ASN A 146 -2.40 16.81 0.30
C ASN A 146 -1.44 15.92 1.10
N ILE A 147 -1.61 14.59 1.04
CA ILE A 147 -0.82 13.66 1.86
C ILE A 147 0.49 13.21 1.18
N MET A 148 0.57 13.31 -0.14
CA MET A 148 1.73 12.91 -0.95
C MET A 148 2.03 13.98 -2.01
N PRO A 149 2.43 15.20 -1.60
CA PRO A 149 2.68 16.31 -2.52
C PRO A 149 3.94 16.12 -3.39
N HIS A 150 4.66 15.00 -3.26
CA HIS A 150 5.83 14.69 -4.07
C HIS A 150 5.64 13.42 -4.89
N LEU A 151 4.39 12.95 -5.05
CA LEU A 151 4.08 11.77 -5.81
C LEU A 151 4.35 12.02 -7.30
N GLU A 152 5.31 11.29 -7.86
CA GLU A 152 5.74 11.42 -9.25
C GLU A 152 5.15 10.31 -10.13
N ILE A 153 5.00 9.10 -9.58
CA ILE A 153 4.61 7.90 -10.33
C ILE A 153 3.50 7.16 -9.61
N VAL A 154 2.42 6.88 -10.33
CA VAL A 154 1.39 5.92 -9.93
C VAL A 154 1.34 4.79 -10.96
N SER A 155 1.32 3.54 -10.51
CA SER A 155 1.33 2.39 -11.43
C SER A 155 0.44 1.23 -10.97
N VAL A 156 -0.09 0.49 -11.94
CA VAL A 156 -0.75 -0.82 -11.73
C VAL A 156 0.26 -1.92 -12.04
N HIS A 157 0.33 -2.94 -11.18
CA HIS A 157 1.34 -4.00 -11.29
C HIS A 157 1.05 -5.00 -12.45
N ASP A 158 -0.20 -5.07 -12.92
CA ASP A 158 -0.68 -6.21 -13.70
C ASP A 158 -0.96 -5.89 -15.17
N GLY A 159 -1.05 -4.62 -15.56
CA GLY A 159 -1.48 -4.20 -16.90
C GLY A 159 -2.89 -4.68 -17.33
N GLN A 160 -3.60 -5.45 -16.49
CA GLN A 160 -4.91 -6.05 -16.77
C GLN A 160 -6.10 -5.26 -16.21
N GLY A 161 -5.85 -4.24 -15.38
CA GLY A 161 -6.91 -3.37 -14.86
C GLY A 161 -7.25 -2.22 -15.81
N ASP A 162 -8.51 -1.80 -15.83
CA ASP A 162 -8.91 -0.53 -16.44
C ASP A 162 -8.21 0.62 -15.69
N TRP A 163 -7.15 1.13 -16.29
CA TRP A 163 -6.30 2.19 -15.72
C TRP A 163 -6.92 3.59 -15.91
N SER A 164 -8.03 3.71 -16.64
CA SER A 164 -8.62 5.01 -17.00
C SER A 164 -9.02 5.85 -15.77
N GLU A 165 -9.51 5.19 -14.72
CA GLU A 165 -9.95 5.86 -13.50
C GLU A 165 -8.75 6.45 -12.72
N TRP A 166 -7.68 5.68 -12.59
CA TRP A 166 -6.44 6.15 -11.97
C TRP A 166 -5.71 7.18 -12.82
N GLN A 167 -5.76 7.10 -14.16
CA GLN A 167 -5.24 8.15 -15.04
C GLN A 167 -5.94 9.47 -14.78
N TRP A 168 -7.26 9.45 -14.61
CA TRP A 168 -8.01 10.65 -14.28
C TRP A 168 -7.54 11.24 -12.94
N ILE A 169 -7.43 10.42 -11.89
CA ILE A 169 -6.92 10.86 -10.58
C ILE A 169 -5.53 11.49 -10.70
N CYS A 170 -4.62 10.85 -11.45
CA CYS A 170 -3.27 11.36 -11.68
C CYS A 170 -3.27 12.71 -12.42
N SER A 171 -4.17 12.89 -13.38
CA SER A 171 -4.31 14.16 -14.11
C SER A 171 -4.74 15.33 -13.22
N GLN A 172 -5.42 15.04 -12.12
CA GLN A 172 -5.92 16.02 -11.15
C GLN A 172 -4.96 16.23 -9.97
N HIS A 173 -3.84 15.49 -9.91
CA HIS A 173 -2.86 15.66 -8.85
C HIS A 173 -2.18 17.02 -8.96
N GLN A 174 -2.16 17.78 -7.86
CA GLN A 174 -1.56 19.13 -7.75
C GLN A 174 -2.17 20.24 -8.64
N GLN A 175 -3.37 20.03 -9.20
CA GLN A 175 -4.15 21.12 -9.80
C GLN A 175 -4.81 21.99 -8.72
#